data_AF-A0A5M4DGK8-F1
#
_entry.id   AF-A0A5M4DGK8-F1
#
_cell.length_a   1.000
_cell.length_b   1.000
_cell.length_c   1.000
_cell.angle_alpha   90.00
_cell.angle_beta   90.00
_cell.angle_gamma   90.00
#
_symmetry.space_group_name_H-M   'P 1'
#
loop_
_entity.id
_entity.type
_entity.pdbx_description
1 polymer ?
#
loop_
_entity_poly.entity_id
_entity_poly.type
_entity_poly.pdbx_seq_one_letter_code
_entity_poly.pdbx_strand_id
1 'polypeptide(L)'
;MVRGILLPFAAALIISVLLDPTVRKLRMRGYPRSLAIGLVFLAFFGVLIGIGAWLTPVVSNQLANLRSGIANFSNEIGASDPNQSFYIRWNPVVRAQGEGQLTAVDKILSEVAPYLDRMGLPANRRAIVDEYILPYQQEIAEYVERFFQSLFGALPAIATNIIFVVITPMLVWYMLVNLDRLKRRGALWIPPQIR
;
A
#
# COMPACT_ATOMS: atom_id res chain seq x y z
N MET A 1 -16.97 -2.36 -21.43
CA MET A 1 -17.59 -3.12 -20.32
C MET A 1 -16.99 -4.52 -20.10
N VAL A 2 -16.44 -5.21 -21.09
CA VAL A 2 -15.83 -6.57 -20.93
C VAL A 2 -14.48 -6.63 -20.18
N ARG A 3 -13.71 -5.53 -20.11
CA ARG A 3 -12.36 -5.51 -19.51
C ARG A 3 -12.33 -5.76 -17.99
N GLY A 4 -13.44 -5.50 -17.30
CA GLY A 4 -13.57 -5.71 -15.84
C GLY A 4 -13.79 -7.17 -15.42
N ILE A 5 -14.31 -8.02 -16.32
CA ILE A 5 -14.59 -9.44 -16.03
C ILE A 5 -13.35 -10.32 -16.29
N LEU A 6 -12.43 -9.85 -17.12
CA LEU A 6 -11.21 -10.58 -17.48
C LEU A 6 -10.26 -10.74 -16.28
N LEU A 7 -10.19 -9.72 -15.42
CA LEU A 7 -9.27 -9.65 -14.28
C LEU A 7 -9.52 -10.74 -13.22
N PRO A 8 -10.76 -10.92 -12.70
CA PRO A 8 -11.03 -12.01 -11.76
C PRO A 8 -10.88 -13.40 -12.39
N PHE A 9 -11.16 -13.53 -13.70
CA PHE A 9 -10.96 -14.78 -14.41
C PHE A 9 -9.47 -15.16 -14.53
N ALA A 10 -8.63 -14.20 -14.93
CA ALA A 10 -7.19 -14.39 -15.00
C ALA A 10 -6.60 -14.70 -13.62
N ALA A 11 -7.02 -13.96 -12.58
CA ALA A 11 -6.62 -14.22 -11.20
C ALA A 11 -7.03 -15.64 -10.76
N ALA A 12 -8.26 -16.05 -11.04
CA ALA A 12 -8.74 -17.38 -10.71
C ALA A 12 -7.94 -18.49 -11.40
N LEU A 13 -7.56 -18.28 -12.67
CA LEU A 13 -6.72 -19.22 -13.43
C LEU A 13 -5.32 -19.33 -12.81
N ILE A 14 -4.69 -18.19 -12.51
CA ILE A 14 -3.37 -18.15 -11.86
C ILE A 14 -3.40 -18.87 -10.51
N ILE A 15 -4.36 -18.52 -9.65
CA ILE A 15 -4.54 -19.14 -8.34
C ILE A 15 -4.82 -20.65 -8.49
N SER A 16 -5.68 -21.05 -9.42
CA SER A 16 -6.00 -22.46 -9.65
C SER A 16 -4.77 -23.27 -10.07
N VAL A 17 -3.96 -22.75 -10.99
CA VAL A 17 -2.70 -23.40 -11.41
C VAL A 17 -1.72 -23.49 -10.24
N LEU A 18 -1.66 -22.46 -9.39
CA LEU A 18 -0.84 -22.43 -8.20
C LEU A 18 -1.28 -23.44 -7.13
N LEU A 19 -2.59 -23.70 -7.01
CA LEU A 19 -3.17 -24.62 -6.02
C LEU A 19 -3.17 -26.09 -6.46
N ASP A 20 -3.15 -26.37 -7.76
CA ASP A 20 -3.07 -27.72 -8.34
C ASP A 20 -1.98 -28.64 -7.73
N PRO A 21 -0.71 -28.21 -7.57
CA PRO A 21 0.30 -29.06 -6.93
C PRO A 21 -0.08 -29.46 -5.50
N THR A 22 -0.71 -28.55 -4.75
CA THR A 22 -1.18 -28.82 -3.39
C THR A 22 -2.34 -29.81 -3.39
N VAL A 23 -3.30 -29.67 -4.32
CA VAL A 23 -4.39 -30.63 -4.51
C VAL A 23 -3.84 -32.00 -4.89
N ARG A 24 -2.87 -32.06 -5.79
CA ARG A 24 -2.21 -33.32 -6.19
C ARG A 24 -1.49 -33.98 -5.02
N LYS A 25 -0.78 -33.21 -4.19
CA LYS A 25 -0.16 -33.72 -2.95
C LYS A 25 -1.18 -34.34 -2.01
N LEU A 26 -2.36 -33.74 -1.84
CA LEU A 26 -3.44 -34.34 -1.03
C LEU A 26 -4.02 -35.58 -1.71
N ARG A 27 -4.23 -35.56 -3.03
CA ARG A 27 -4.76 -36.72 -3.76
C ARG A 27 -3.82 -37.93 -3.69
N MET A 28 -2.50 -37.70 -3.71
CA MET A 28 -1.51 -38.77 -3.53
C MET A 28 -1.55 -39.41 -2.14
N ARG A 29 -2.09 -38.71 -1.13
CA ARG A 29 -2.35 -39.27 0.21
C ARG A 29 -3.65 -40.07 0.32
N GLY A 30 -4.36 -40.30 -0.79
CA GLY A 30 -5.59 -41.10 -0.84
C GLY A 30 -6.90 -40.31 -0.75
N TYR A 31 -6.85 -38.98 -0.67
CA TYR A 31 -8.08 -38.18 -0.65
C TYR A 31 -8.80 -38.19 -2.01
N PRO A 32 -10.14 -38.37 -2.03
CA PRO A 32 -10.91 -38.26 -3.27
C PRO A 32 -10.81 -36.84 -3.82
N ARG A 33 -10.81 -36.72 -5.16
CA ARG A 33 -10.49 -35.48 -5.88
C ARG A 33 -11.30 -34.26 -5.39
N SER A 34 -12.60 -34.41 -5.17
CA SER A 34 -13.48 -33.34 -4.70
C SER A 34 -13.11 -32.85 -3.29
N LEU A 35 -12.75 -33.77 -2.39
CA LEU A 35 -12.42 -33.47 -1.01
C LEU A 35 -11.03 -32.81 -0.92
N ALA A 36 -10.07 -33.26 -1.72
CA ALA A 36 -8.76 -32.62 -1.83
C ALA A 36 -8.87 -31.15 -2.31
N ILE A 37 -9.71 -30.90 -3.31
CA ILE A 37 -10.03 -29.54 -3.80
C ILE A 37 -10.68 -28.71 -2.69
N GLY A 38 -11.69 -29.29 -2.02
CA GLY A 38 -12.37 -28.76 -0.84
C GLY A 38 -11.42 -28.21 0.22
N LEU A 39 -10.56 -29.09 0.71
CA LEU A 39 -9.63 -28.79 1.78
C LEU A 39 -8.58 -27.75 1.37
N VAL A 40 -7.99 -27.87 0.19
CA VAL A 40 -6.98 -26.91 -0.27
C VAL A 40 -7.59 -25.52 -0.45
N PHE A 41 -8.80 -25.44 -1.00
CA PHE A 41 -9.51 -24.19 -1.17
C PHE A 41 -9.82 -23.52 0.17
N LEU A 42 -10.41 -24.27 1.12
CA LEU A 42 -10.72 -23.75 2.45
C LEU A 42 -9.46 -23.34 3.21
N ALA A 43 -8.39 -24.13 3.14
CA ALA A 43 -7.12 -23.79 3.78
C ALA A 43 -6.50 -22.53 3.17
N PHE A 44 -6.47 -22.42 1.83
CA PHE A 44 -5.90 -21.27 1.14
C PHE A 44 -6.64 -19.97 1.46
N PHE A 45 -7.96 -19.94 1.26
CA PHE A 45 -8.77 -18.76 1.54
C PHE A 45 -8.86 -18.48 3.05
N GLY A 46 -8.92 -19.51 3.89
CA GLY A 46 -8.90 -19.36 5.34
C GLY A 46 -7.61 -18.70 5.84
N VAL A 47 -6.45 -19.12 5.34
CA VAL A 47 -5.17 -18.47 5.65
C VAL A 47 -5.14 -17.04 5.11
N LEU A 48 -5.60 -16.81 3.88
CA LEU A 48 -5.58 -15.49 3.25
C LEU A 48 -6.48 -14.48 4.00
N ILE A 49 -7.70 -14.90 4.36
CA ILE A 49 -8.63 -14.11 5.18
C ILE A 49 -8.07 -13.92 6.59
N GLY A 50 -7.51 -14.96 7.20
CA GLY A 50 -6.89 -14.89 8.52
C GLY A 50 -5.72 -13.89 8.58
N ILE A 51 -4.83 -13.93 7.58
CA ILE A 51 -3.76 -12.96 7.42
C ILE A 51 -4.34 -11.55 7.20
N GLY A 52 -5.32 -11.38 6.33
CA GLY A 52 -5.95 -10.08 6.08
C GLY A 52 -6.59 -9.49 7.35
N ALA A 53 -7.33 -10.30 8.10
CA ALA A 53 -7.96 -9.91 9.36
C ALA A 53 -6.95 -9.57 10.45
N TRP A 54 -5.80 -10.26 10.49
CA TRP A 54 -4.71 -9.98 11.42
C TRP A 54 -3.88 -8.76 11.00
N LEU A 55 -3.66 -8.56 9.71
CA LEU A 55 -2.87 -7.47 9.16
C LEU A 55 -3.62 -6.14 9.25
N THR A 56 -4.94 -6.15 9.14
CA THR A 56 -5.81 -4.96 9.24
C THR A 56 -5.52 -4.14 10.52
N PRO A 57 -5.61 -4.70 11.75
CA PRO A 57 -5.31 -3.95 12.97
C PRO A 57 -3.83 -3.56 13.11
N VAL A 58 -2.90 -4.41 12.63
CA VAL A 58 -1.46 -4.12 12.69
C VAL A 58 -1.11 -2.90 11.85
N VAL A 59 -1.62 -2.86 10.61
CA VAL A 59 -1.42 -1.73 9.70
C VAL A 59 -2.16 -0.50 10.20
N SER A 60 -3.39 -0.63 10.74
CA SER A 60 -4.13 0.54 11.25
C SER A 60 -3.42 1.21 12.41
N ASN A 61 -2.85 0.43 13.34
CA ASN A 61 -2.14 0.97 14.50
C ASN A 61 -0.83 1.67 14.07
N GLN A 62 -0.09 1.07 13.14
CA GLN A 62 1.10 1.71 12.56
C GLN A 62 0.75 2.98 11.79
N LEU A 63 -0.39 3.00 11.11
CA LEU A 63 -0.87 4.14 10.33
C LEU A 63 -1.41 5.26 11.21
N ALA A 64 -2.03 4.95 12.36
CA ALA A 64 -2.40 5.94 13.35
C ALA A 64 -1.17 6.68 13.89
N ASN A 65 -0.05 5.98 14.10
CA ASN A 65 1.21 6.57 14.52
C ASN A 65 1.85 7.42 13.41
N LEU A 66 1.80 6.95 12.14
CA LEU A 66 2.29 7.72 10.99
C LEU A 66 1.46 8.97 10.71
N ARG A 67 0.13 8.87 10.76
CA ARG A 67 -0.81 10.01 10.70
C ARG A 67 -0.46 11.04 11.76
N SER A 68 -0.28 10.59 12.99
CA SER A 68 0.10 11.46 14.12
C SER A 68 1.45 12.14 13.86
N GLY A 69 2.45 11.39 13.35
CA GLY A 69 3.76 11.92 13.01
C GLY A 69 3.71 12.98 11.89
N ILE A 70 2.91 12.74 10.85
CA ILE A 70 2.72 13.70 9.75
C ILE A 70 1.96 14.94 10.22
N ALA A 71 0.91 14.77 11.04
CA ALA A 71 0.18 15.88 11.62
C ALA A 71 1.09 16.74 12.52
N ASN A 72 1.93 16.11 13.34
CA ASN A 72 2.92 16.80 14.17
C ASN A 72 3.96 17.53 13.30
N PHE A 73 4.47 16.90 12.24
CA PHE A 73 5.38 17.53 11.29
C PHE A 73 4.74 18.74 10.58
N SER A 74 3.47 18.65 10.20
CA SER A 74 2.71 19.77 9.63
C SER A 74 2.57 20.92 10.62
N ASN A 75 2.26 20.61 11.88
CA ASN A 75 2.14 21.59 12.96
C ASN A 75 3.49 22.25 13.29
N GLU A 76 4.59 21.48 13.26
CA GLU A 76 5.95 21.99 13.44
C GLU A 76 6.37 22.90 12.28
N ILE A 77 5.98 22.60 11.04
CA ILE A 77 6.24 23.47 9.88
C ILE A 77 5.45 24.78 9.97
N GLY A 78 4.18 24.73 10.40
CA GLY A 78 3.33 25.91 10.57
C GLY A 78 3.70 26.78 11.78
N ALA A 79 4.28 26.17 12.82
CA ALA A 79 4.86 26.88 13.96
C ALA A 79 6.24 27.43 13.59
N SER A 80 6.27 28.44 12.72
CA SER A 80 7.45 29.28 12.54
C SER A 80 7.76 29.96 13.88
N ASP A 81 8.61 29.34 14.69
CA ASP A 81 9.09 29.89 15.96
C ASP A 81 9.65 31.30 15.70
N PRO A 82 8.95 32.38 16.14
CA PRO A 82 9.36 33.75 15.87
C PRO A 82 10.75 34.06 16.43
N ASN A 83 11.21 33.26 17.40
CA ASN A 83 12.42 33.49 18.16
C ASN A 83 13.70 33.01 17.46
N GLN A 84 13.60 32.16 16.43
CA GLN A 84 14.78 31.71 15.64
C GLN A 84 15.09 32.62 14.44
N SER A 85 14.57 33.86 14.46
CA SER A 85 14.80 34.82 13.40
C SER A 85 16.29 35.16 13.28
N PHE A 86 16.80 35.20 12.04
CA PHE A 86 18.13 35.72 11.69
C PHE A 86 18.41 37.09 12.35
N TYR A 87 17.35 37.84 12.65
CA TYR A 87 17.39 39.13 13.33
C TYR A 87 17.44 39.07 14.88
N ILE A 88 17.16 37.92 15.52
CA ILE A 88 17.09 37.75 16.98
C ILE A 88 18.21 36.86 17.54
N ARG A 89 18.98 36.16 16.72
CA ARG A 89 20.14 35.35 17.17
C ARG A 89 21.22 36.09 17.98
N TRP A 90 21.29 37.43 17.91
CA TRP A 90 22.14 38.23 18.80
C TRP A 90 21.56 38.41 20.21
N ASN A 91 20.27 38.16 20.43
CA ASN A 91 19.60 38.25 21.72
C ASN A 91 20.09 37.15 22.68
N PRO A 92 20.73 37.50 23.81
CA PRO A 92 21.30 36.53 24.74
C PRO A 92 20.25 35.63 25.43
N VAL A 93 18.98 36.05 25.50
CA VAL A 93 17.88 35.26 26.11
C VAL A 93 17.53 34.04 25.24
N VAL A 94 17.67 34.14 23.92
CA VAL A 94 17.37 33.06 22.97
C VAL A 94 18.50 32.03 22.94
N ARG A 95 19.76 32.48 23.05
CA ARG A 95 20.92 31.59 23.15
C ARG A 95 20.95 30.78 24.45
N ALA A 96 20.39 31.32 25.54
CA ALA A 96 20.31 30.63 26.82
C ALA A 96 19.29 29.46 26.83
N GLN A 97 18.39 29.39 25.83
CA GLN A 97 17.38 28.32 25.72
C GLN A 97 17.88 27.08 24.95
N GLY A 98 19.14 27.06 24.49
CA GLY A 98 19.73 25.99 23.71
C GLY A 98 19.43 26.12 22.21
N GLU A 99 20.39 25.74 21.37
CA GLU A 99 20.18 25.65 19.92
C GLU A 99 18.94 24.79 19.67
N GLY A 100 17.90 25.39 19.10
CA GLY A 100 16.58 24.77 18.94
C GLY A 100 16.72 23.36 18.39
N GLN A 101 16.00 22.41 19.00
CA GLN A 101 16.00 21.02 18.57
C GLN A 101 15.88 20.96 17.05
N LEU A 102 16.92 20.41 16.40
CA LEU A 102 16.95 20.17 14.96
C LEU A 102 15.66 19.43 14.60
N THR A 103 14.71 20.13 13.99
CA THR A 103 13.42 19.55 13.65
C THR A 103 13.68 18.52 12.54
N ALA A 104 12.84 17.48 12.41
CA ALA A 104 12.99 16.50 11.33
C ALA A 104 13.08 17.17 9.94
N VAL A 105 12.38 18.31 9.78
CA VAL A 105 12.44 19.19 8.61
C VAL A 105 13.85 19.73 8.37
N ASP A 106 14.52 20.24 9.40
CA ASP A 106 15.85 20.85 9.29
C ASP A 106 16.92 19.81 8.95
N LYS A 107 16.77 18.58 9.46
CA LYS A 107 17.65 17.46 9.11
C LYS A 107 17.51 17.03 7.65
N ILE A 108 16.27 16.93 7.15
CA ILE A 108 16.03 16.58 5.75
C ILE A 108 16.53 17.71 4.84
N LEU A 109 16.19 18.96 5.15
CA LEU A 109 16.62 20.11 4.34
C LEU A 109 18.13 20.26 4.28
N SER A 110 18.86 20.00 5.37
CA SER A 110 20.33 20.01 5.35
C SER A 110 20.91 18.86 4.53
N GLU A 111 20.27 17.69 4.50
CA GLU A 111 20.70 16.55 3.69
C GLU A 111 20.44 16.79 2.19
N VAL A 112 19.32 17.44 1.83
CA VAL A 112 19.01 17.80 0.44
C VAL A 112 19.49 19.18 0.00
N ALA A 113 19.98 20.03 0.91
CA ALA A 113 20.54 21.36 0.65
C ALA A 113 21.47 21.42 -0.57
N PRO A 114 22.48 20.53 -0.73
CA PRO A 114 23.38 20.59 -1.88
C PRO A 114 22.69 20.33 -3.23
N TYR A 115 21.51 19.71 -3.24
CA TYR A 115 20.68 19.56 -4.44
C TYR A 115 19.76 20.75 -4.65
N LEU A 116 19.23 21.33 -3.57
CA LEU A 116 18.40 22.54 -3.61
C LEU A 116 19.19 23.74 -4.14
N ASP A 117 20.42 23.91 -3.66
CA ASP A 117 21.33 24.98 -4.10
C ASP A 117 21.62 24.90 -5.61
N ARG A 118 21.74 23.68 -6.16
CA ARG A 118 21.96 23.47 -7.60
C ARG A 118 20.75 23.84 -8.45
N MET A 119 19.55 23.75 -7.89
CA MET A 119 18.29 24.09 -8.55
C MET A 119 17.91 25.56 -8.32
N GLY A 120 18.74 26.34 -7.63
CA GLY A 120 18.45 27.74 -7.28
C GLY A 120 17.38 27.88 -6.20
N LEU A 121 17.10 26.81 -5.45
CA LEU A 121 16.14 26.82 -4.36
C LEU A 121 16.87 27.15 -3.04
N PRO A 122 16.31 28.02 -2.20
CA PRO A 122 16.98 28.41 -0.96
C PRO A 122 17.02 27.23 0.02
N ALA A 123 18.19 26.76 0.45
CA ALA A 123 18.32 25.70 1.47
C ALA A 123 17.80 26.08 2.87
N ASN A 124 17.33 27.32 3.05
CA ASN A 124 16.79 27.83 4.30
C ASN A 124 15.30 27.54 4.42
N ARG A 125 14.91 26.77 5.45
CA ARG A 125 13.52 26.41 5.75
C ARG A 125 12.54 27.58 5.65
N ARG A 126 12.87 28.75 6.20
CA ARG A 126 11.99 29.93 6.19
C ARG A 126 11.72 30.47 4.79
N ALA A 127 12.75 30.58 3.96
CA ALA A 127 12.59 31.07 2.59
C ALA A 127 11.74 30.12 1.74
N ILE A 128 11.84 28.80 1.97
CA ILE A 128 10.96 27.82 1.32
C ILE A 128 9.55 27.89 1.91
N VAL A 129 9.42 27.93 3.23
CA VAL A 129 8.13 27.89 3.92
C VAL A 129 7.31 29.13 3.61
N ASP A 130 7.90 30.31 3.73
CA ASP A 130 7.19 31.58 3.60
C ASP A 130 6.72 31.84 2.16
N GLU A 131 7.53 31.46 1.18
CA GLU A 131 7.25 31.76 -0.23
C GLU A 131 6.46 30.64 -0.94
N TYR A 132 6.64 29.38 -0.56
CA TYR A 132 6.07 28.24 -1.29
C TYR A 132 5.11 27.37 -0.47
N ILE A 133 5.19 27.36 0.87
CA ILE A 133 4.39 26.43 1.69
C ILE A 133 3.21 27.14 2.36
N LEU A 134 3.43 28.32 2.97
CA LEU A 134 2.40 29.12 3.64
C LEU A 134 1.12 29.33 2.81
N PRO A 135 1.16 29.72 1.52
CA PRO A 135 -0.05 29.93 0.75
C PRO A 135 -0.86 28.65 0.50
N TYR A 136 -0.23 27.47 0.61
CA TYR A 136 -0.86 26.18 0.32
C TYR A 136 -0.96 25.27 1.54
N GLN A 137 -0.71 25.75 2.77
CA GLN A 137 -0.64 24.86 3.94
C GLN A 137 -1.91 24.02 4.15
N GLN A 138 -3.09 24.63 3.94
CA GLN A 138 -4.36 23.92 4.09
C GLN A 138 -4.57 22.89 2.98
N GLU A 139 -4.18 23.23 1.75
CA GLU A 139 -4.25 22.32 0.61
C GLU A 139 -3.25 21.17 0.76
N ILE A 140 -2.01 21.43 1.17
CA ILE A 140 -1.00 20.39 1.34
C ILE A 140 -1.43 19.39 2.42
N ALA A 141 -1.91 19.87 3.58
CA ALA A 141 -2.40 19.01 4.64
C ALA A 141 -3.57 18.14 4.15
N GLU A 142 -4.53 18.73 3.45
CA GLU A 142 -5.70 18.04 2.93
C GLU A 142 -5.33 17.03 1.82
N TYR A 143 -4.39 17.35 0.93
CA TYR A 143 -3.92 16.46 -0.12
C TYR A 143 -3.13 15.28 0.44
N VAL A 144 -2.27 15.53 1.43
CA VAL A 144 -1.51 14.49 2.12
C VAL A 144 -2.47 13.56 2.85
N GLU A 145 -3.40 14.10 3.64
CA GLU A 145 -4.41 13.31 4.33
C GLU A 145 -5.29 12.52 3.35
N ARG A 146 -5.80 13.16 2.29
CA ARG A 146 -6.60 12.49 1.26
C ARG A 146 -5.80 11.46 0.47
N PHE A 147 -4.51 11.66 0.25
CA PHE A 147 -3.62 10.68 -0.38
C PHE A 147 -3.44 9.46 0.52
N PHE A 148 -3.10 9.66 1.80
CA PHE A 148 -2.99 8.56 2.76
C PHE A 148 -4.32 7.83 2.95
N GLN A 149 -5.43 8.57 3.03
CA GLN A 149 -6.78 8.00 3.11
C GLN A 149 -7.22 7.32 1.82
N SER A 150 -6.84 7.81 0.64
CA SER A 150 -7.21 7.17 -0.63
C SER A 150 -6.37 5.93 -0.90
N LEU A 151 -5.08 5.93 -0.55
CA LEU A 151 -4.23 4.73 -0.68
C LEU A 151 -4.70 3.59 0.23
N PHE A 152 -5.07 3.88 1.48
CA PHE A 152 -5.38 2.82 2.45
C PHE A 152 -6.89 2.64 2.69
N GLY A 153 -7.72 3.65 2.45
CA GLY A 153 -9.19 3.56 2.44
C GLY A 153 -9.76 2.93 1.16
N ALA A 154 -8.96 2.82 0.09
CA ALA A 154 -9.30 2.00 -1.06
C ALA A 154 -9.31 0.50 -0.73
N LEU A 155 -8.53 0.03 0.25
CA LEU A 155 -8.45 -1.40 0.61
C LEU A 155 -9.80 -1.95 1.12
N PRO A 156 -10.54 -1.27 2.04
CA PRO A 156 -11.92 -1.62 2.34
C PRO A 156 -12.90 -1.41 1.18
N ALA A 157 -12.68 -0.42 0.30
CA ALA A 157 -13.57 -0.16 -0.84
C ALA A 157 -13.54 -1.30 -1.89
N ILE A 158 -12.44 -2.06 -1.98
CA ILE A 158 -12.41 -3.32 -2.76
C ILE A 158 -13.42 -4.33 -2.20
N ALA A 159 -13.70 -4.31 -0.89
CA ALA A 159 -14.69 -5.19 -0.25
C ALA A 159 -16.14 -4.78 -0.56
N THR A 160 -16.40 -3.50 -0.82
CA THR A 160 -17.74 -3.00 -1.20
C THR A 160 -18.22 -3.63 -2.52
N ASN A 161 -17.30 -4.07 -3.38
CA ASN A 161 -17.59 -4.92 -4.53
C ASN A 161 -17.81 -6.39 -4.09
N ILE A 162 -18.90 -6.62 -3.33
CA ILE A 162 -19.35 -7.94 -2.84
C ILE A 162 -19.37 -8.97 -3.97
N ILE A 163 -19.79 -8.54 -5.17
CA ILE A 163 -19.83 -9.36 -6.39
C ILE A 163 -18.45 -9.96 -6.70
N PHE A 164 -17.37 -9.18 -6.70
CA PHE A 164 -16.03 -9.68 -7.03
C PHE A 164 -15.41 -10.54 -5.92
N VAL A 165 -15.67 -10.18 -4.66
CA VAL A 165 -15.19 -10.93 -3.49
C VAL A 165 -15.78 -12.33 -3.44
N VAL A 166 -17.02 -12.51 -3.88
CA VAL A 166 -17.66 -13.84 -3.94
C VAL A 166 -17.37 -14.56 -5.27
N ILE A 167 -17.39 -13.85 -6.39
CA ILE A 167 -17.17 -14.46 -7.71
C ILE A 167 -15.75 -15.02 -7.85
N THR A 168 -14.72 -14.31 -7.37
CA THR A 168 -13.32 -14.76 -7.49
C THR A 168 -13.08 -16.14 -6.84
N PRO A 169 -13.41 -16.37 -5.55
CA PRO A 169 -13.31 -17.69 -4.94
C PRO A 169 -14.16 -18.73 -5.67
N MET A 170 -15.36 -18.38 -6.12
CA MET A 170 -16.20 -19.31 -6.88
C MET A 170 -15.54 -19.70 -8.22
N LEU A 171 -14.92 -18.75 -8.93
CA LEU A 171 -14.17 -18.99 -10.16
C LEU A 171 -12.92 -19.84 -9.89
N VAL A 172 -12.19 -19.58 -8.81
CA VAL A 172 -11.03 -20.39 -8.40
C VAL A 172 -11.46 -21.84 -8.17
N TRP A 173 -12.54 -22.04 -7.41
CA TRP A 173 -13.11 -23.36 -7.15
C TRP A 173 -13.48 -24.07 -8.46
N TYR A 174 -14.26 -23.40 -9.32
CA TYR A 174 -14.70 -23.95 -10.59
C TYR A 174 -13.53 -24.28 -11.52
N MET A 175 -12.53 -23.39 -11.61
CA MET A 175 -11.29 -23.58 -12.35
C MET A 175 -10.53 -24.80 -11.83
N LEU A 176 -10.38 -24.93 -10.52
CA LEU A 176 -9.64 -26.02 -9.88
C LEU A 176 -10.29 -27.38 -10.14
N VAL A 177 -11.63 -27.45 -10.09
CA VAL A 177 -12.40 -28.66 -10.43
C VAL A 177 -12.21 -29.06 -11.90
N ASN A 178 -12.17 -28.08 -12.80
CA ASN A 178 -12.08 -28.33 -14.24
C ASN A 178 -10.66 -28.22 -14.81
N LEU A 179 -9.65 -27.99 -13.98
CA LEU A 179 -8.29 -27.65 -14.44
C LEU A 179 -7.69 -28.75 -15.30
N ASP A 180 -7.89 -30.02 -14.94
CA ASP A 180 -7.43 -31.16 -15.73
C ASP A 180 -8.06 -31.20 -17.13
N ARG A 181 -9.33 -30.80 -17.24
CA ARG A 181 -10.05 -30.71 -18.53
C ARG A 181 -9.58 -29.49 -19.32
N LEU A 182 -9.35 -28.36 -18.64
CA LEU A 182 -8.84 -27.13 -19.24
C LEU A 182 -7.45 -27.33 -19.83
N LYS A 183 -6.53 -27.97 -19.09
CA LYS A 183 -5.17 -28.29 -19.54
C LYS A 183 -5.18 -29.21 -20.77
N ARG A 184 -6.04 -30.24 -20.79
CA ARG A 184 -6.19 -31.15 -21.94
C ARG A 184 -6.74 -30.45 -23.18
N ARG A 185 -7.73 -29.56 -23.03
CA ARG A 185 -8.30 -28.79 -24.16
C ARG A 185 -7.36 -27.70 -24.65
N GLY A 186 -6.66 -27.01 -23.74
CA GLY A 186 -5.67 -26.00 -24.10
C GLY A 186 -4.48 -26.59 -24.86
N ALA A 187 -4.09 -27.84 -24.55
CA ALA A 187 -3.06 -28.54 -25.30
C ALA A 187 -3.45 -28.83 -26.76
N LEU A 188 -4.74 -28.90 -27.09
CA LEU A 188 -5.23 -29.11 -28.46
C LEU A 188 -5.20 -27.84 -29.33
N TRP A 189 -5.04 -26.66 -28.73
CA TRP A 189 -4.86 -25.40 -29.47
C TRP A 189 -3.45 -25.22 -30.04
N ILE A 190 -2.49 -26.02 -29.59
CA ILE A 190 -1.17 -26.09 -30.21
C ILE A 190 -1.27 -27.21 -31.26
N PRO A 191 -1.43 -26.88 -32.56
CA PRO A 191 -1.58 -27.89 -33.60
C PRO A 191 -0.37 -28.84 -33.59
N PRO A 192 -0.58 -30.15 -33.81
CA PRO A 192 0.43 -31.20 -33.61
C PRO A 192 1.60 -31.19 -34.61
N GLN A 193 1.73 -30.13 -35.41
CA GLN A 193 2.68 -30.04 -36.52
C GLN A 193 4.09 -29.63 -36.10
N ILE A 194 4.33 -29.36 -34.81
CA ILE A 194 5.63 -28.90 -34.26
C ILE A 194 6.03 -29.73 -33.03
N ARG A 195 5.77 -31.05 -33.06
CA ARG A 195 6.26 -31.99 -32.03
C ARG A 195 7.46 -32.77 -32.54
#